data_AF-A0A7J5V2E0-F1
#
_entry.id   AF-A0A7J5V2E0-F1
#
_cell.length_a   1.000
_cell.length_b   1.000
_cell.length_c   1.000
_cell.angle_alpha   90.00
_cell.angle_beta   90.00
_cell.angle_gamma   90.00
#
_symmetry.space_group_name_H-M   'P 1'
#
loop_
_entity.id
_entity.type
_entity.pdbx_description
1 polymer ?
#
loop_
_entity_poly.entity_id
_entity_poly.type
_entity_poly.pdbx_seq_one_letter_code
_entity_poly.pdbx_strand_id
1 'polypeptide(L)' 'MKINESYTKHELNSQGLVEYPAKDIKAKVYLNGTKVYFFELDNNHQSYRLYSIVNKRSFFL' A
#
# COMPACT_ATOMS: atom_id res chain seq x y z
N MET A 1 -3.53 5.58 8.26
CA MET A 1 -2.23 4.89 8.14
C MET A 1 -1.09 5.89 8.26
N LYS A 2 0.03 5.48 8.84
CA LYS A 2 1.24 6.29 9.06
C LYS A 2 2.44 5.65 8.36
N ILE A 3 3.34 6.49 7.86
CA ILE A 3 4.59 6.05 7.21
C ILE A 3 5.47 5.33 8.24
N ASN A 4 6.17 4.30 7.79
CA ASN A 4 7.03 3.38 8.55
C ASN A 4 6.32 2.48 9.56
N GLU A 5 4.98 2.51 9.63
CA GLU A 5 4.22 1.51 10.39
C GLU A 5 3.92 0.27 9.52
N SER A 6 3.81 -0.87 10.19
CA SER A 6 3.48 -2.16 9.58
C SER A 6 2.01 -2.51 9.83
N TYR A 7 1.39 -3.10 8.81
CA TYR A 7 -0.02 -3.50 8.84
C TYR A 7 -0.17 -4.92 8.29
N THR A 8 -1.12 -5.66 8.81
CA THR A 8 -1.54 -6.96 8.29
C THR A 8 -2.51 -6.80 7.13
N LYS A 9 -2.65 -7.83 6.28
CA LYS A 9 -3.64 -7.83 5.21
C LYS A 9 -5.08 -7.61 5.72
N HIS A 10 -5.40 -8.13 6.90
CA HIS A 10 -6.69 -7.92 7.54
C HIS A 10 -6.92 -6.43 7.86
N GLU A 11 -5.92 -5.74 8.41
CA GLU A 11 -6.02 -4.31 8.69
C GLU A 11 -6.16 -3.47 7.41
N LEU A 12 -5.43 -3.83 6.34
CA LEU A 12 -5.58 -3.17 5.04
C LEU A 12 -7.02 -3.30 4.52
N ASN A 13 -7.58 -4.52 4.56
CA ASN A 13 -8.95 -4.78 4.14
C ASN A 13 -9.97 -4.04 5.01
N SER A 14 -9.78 -4.00 6.33
CA SER A 14 -10.68 -3.29 7.26
C SER A 14 -10.72 -1.78 7.02
N GLN A 15 -9.64 -1.23 6.46
CA GLN A 15 -9.54 0.18 6.09
C GLN A 15 -10.04 0.46 4.66
N GLY A 16 -10.60 -0.53 3.97
CA GLY A 16 -11.12 -0.40 2.61
C GLY A 16 -10.05 -0.21 1.54
N LEU A 17 -8.80 -0.62 1.81
CA LEU A 17 -7.74 -0.60 0.80
C LEU A 17 -7.94 -1.73 -0.21
N VAL A 18 -7.87 -1.37 -1.50
CA VAL A 18 -7.98 -2.33 -2.61
C VAL A 18 -6.62 -2.51 -3.26
N GLU A 19 -6.15 -3.75 -3.37
CA GLU A 19 -4.87 -4.06 -4.01
C GLU A 19 -4.91 -3.67 -5.50
N TYR A 20 -3.91 -2.90 -5.94
CA TYR A 20 -3.71 -2.56 -7.34
C TYR A 20 -2.58 -3.42 -7.90
N PRO A 21 -2.81 -4.19 -8.97
CA PRO A 21 -1.80 -5.04 -9.57
C PRO A 21 -0.79 -4.18 -10.35
N ALA A 22 0.20 -3.65 -9.64
CA ALA A 22 1.32 -2.97 -10.27
C ALA A 22 2.32 -3.99 -10.81
N LYS A 23 2.49 -4.01 -12.14
CA LYS A 23 3.56 -4.75 -12.80
C LYS A 23 4.85 -3.92 -12.68
N ASP A 24 5.99 -4.59 -12.52
CA ASP A 24 7.33 -3.99 -12.57
C ASP A 24 7.79 -3.16 -11.37
N ILE A 25 7.08 -3.18 -10.24
CA ILE A 25 7.57 -2.60 -8.97
C ILE A 25 7.65 -3.66 -7.86
N LYS A 26 8.72 -3.62 -7.06
CA LYS A 26 8.92 -4.47 -5.87
C LYS A 26 8.08 -4.00 -4.67
N ALA A 27 6.91 -3.41 -4.92
CA ALA A 27 6.06 -2.84 -3.90
C ALA A 27 4.61 -3.30 -4.08
N LYS A 28 3.93 -3.52 -2.97
CA LYS A 28 2.51 -3.80 -2.94
C LYS A 28 1.76 -2.48 -2.93
N VAL A 29 0.97 -2.24 -3.97
CA VAL A 29 0.22 -1.00 -4.14
C VAL A 29 -1.22 -1.23 -3.72
N TYR A 30 -1.74 -0.33 -2.91
CA TYR A 30 -3.16 -0.30 -2.57
C TYR A 30 -3.75 1.07 -2.82
N LEU A 31 -5.03 1.09 -3.14
CA LEU A 31 -5.80 2.31 -3.41
C LEU A 31 -6.88 2.47 -2.35
N ASN A 32 -7.09 3.70 -1.89
CA ASN A 32 -8.29 4.09 -1.15
C ASN A 32 -8.72 5.49 -1.61
N GLY A 33 -9.81 5.54 -2.39
CA GLY A 33 -10.31 6.76 -3.00
C GLY A 33 -9.26 7.47 -3.87
N THR A 34 -8.85 8.65 -3.43
CA THR A 34 -7.84 9.49 -4.10
C THR A 34 -6.42 9.25 -3.63
N LYS A 35 -6.18 8.29 -2.71
CA LYS A 35 -4.85 7.99 -2.19
C LYS A 35 -4.34 6.65 -2.72
N VAL A 36 -3.04 6.62 -2.96
CA VAL A 36 -2.25 5.45 -3.37
C VAL A 36 -1.24 5.20 -2.26
N TYR A 37 -1.19 3.97 -1.78
CA TYR A 37 -0.38 3.52 -0.66
C TYR A 37 0.63 2.50 -1.18
N PHE A 38 1.89 2.69 -0.85
CA PHE A 38 2.96 1.80 -1.24
C PHE A 38 3.50 1.07 -0.02
N PHE A 39 3.46 -0.25 -0.09
CA PHE A 39 3.92 -1.13 0.96
C PHE A 39 5.10 -1.95 0.49
N GLU A 40 6.05 -2.11 1.41
CA GLU A 40 7.09 -3.11 1.34
C GLU A 40 6.62 -4.33 2.15
N LEU A 41 6.80 -5.53 1.60
CA LEU A 41 6.57 -6.76 2.35
C LEU A 41 7.75 -6.99 3.29
N ASP A 42 7.48 -7.33 4.55
CA ASP A 42 8.54 -7.82 5.43
C ASP A 42 9.11 -9.15 4.91
N ASN A 43 10.30 -9.54 5.40
CA ASN A 43 10.98 -10.77 4.98
C ASN A 43 10.20 -12.07 5.24
N ASN A 44 9.22 -12.04 6.16
CA ASN A 44 8.36 -13.17 6.48
C ASN A 44 7.02 -13.13 5.72
N HIS A 45 6.82 -12.11 4.87
CA HIS A 45 5.61 -11.83 4.11
C HIS A 45 4.34 -11.73 4.97
N GLN A 46 4.47 -11.43 6.27
CA GLN A 46 3.34 -11.37 7.21
C GLN A 46 2.84 -9.95 7.45
N SER A 47 3.70 -8.95 7.27
CA SER A 47 3.34 -7.55 7.41
C SER A 47 3.73 -6.70 6.20
N TYR A 48 2.99 -5.62 6.05
CA TYR A 48 3.09 -4.63 4.99
C TYR A 48 3.54 -3.32 5.63
N ARG A 49 4.81 -2.95 5.45
CA ARG A 49 5.35 -1.67 5.94
C ARG A 49 4.99 -0.56 4.96
N LEU A 50 4.22 0.41 5.42
CA LEU A 50 3.85 1.57 4.60
C LEU A 50 5.07 2.49 4.45
N TYR A 51 5.59 2.70 3.25
CA TYR A 51 6.75 3.57 3.04
C TYR A 51 6.43 4.84 2.24
N SER A 52 5.32 4.89 1.51
CA SER A 52 4.89 6.10 0.80
C SER A 52 3.38 6.17 0.63
N ILE A 53 2.85 7.40 0.65
CA ILE A 53 1.46 7.71 0.31
C ILE A 53 1.48 8.86 -0.69
N VAL A 54 0.84 8.68 -1.84
CA VAL A 54 0.70 9.75 -2.85
C VAL A 54 -0.77 9.94 -3.23
N ASN A 55 -1.07 11.08 -3.84
CA ASN A 55 -2.38 11.27 -4.45
C ASN A 55 -2.45 10.52 -5.79
N LYS A 56 -3.59 9.88 -6.04
CA LYS A 56 -3.92 9.13 -7.26
C LYS A 56 -3.67 9.96 -8.52
N ARG A 57 -3.99 11.25 -8.49
CA ARG A 57 -3.71 12.18 -9.60
C ARG A 57 -2.21 12.28 -9.92
N SER A 58 -1.34 12.21 -8.92
CA SER A 58 0.12 12.25 -9.08
C SER A 58 0.71 10.90 -9.50
N PHE A 59 -0.05 9.80 -9.36
CA PHE A 59 0.42 8.45 -9.70
C PHE A 59 0.18 8.06 -11.17
N PHE A 60 -0.83 8.64 -11.81
CA PHE A 60 -1.19 8.37 -13.21
C PHE A 60 -0.73 9.47 -14.19
N LEU A 61 0.07 10.43 -13.70
CA LEU A 61 0.79 11.41 -14.52
C LEU A 61 2.17 10.86 -14.88
#